data_AF-A0A183IL46-F1
#
_entry.id   AF-A0A183IL46-F1
#
_cell.length_a   1.000
_cell.length_b   1.000
_cell.length_c   1.000
_cell.angle_alpha   90.00
_cell.angle_beta   90.00
_cell.angle_gamma   90.00
#
_symmetry.space_group_name_H-M   'P 1'
#
loop_
_entity.id
_entity.type
_entity.pdbx_description
1 polymer ?
#
loop_
_entity_poly.entity_id
_entity_poly.type
_entity_poly.pdbx_seq_one_letter_code
_entity_poly.pdbx_strand_id
1 'polypeptide(L)'
;MFFALDFLFYFYSMATFLIAVHVLFPLCRYLLYEVNMGEGFNLRRDVYMRVASLVRQLRDSGHNYILVLPPWGSLYHWRTLELGDLWFDLQSLSRFIPVLELQDYLREVDRPVIDQLYHLQHFADWDKWEEKYDFIQCPKIPYFQATPGHWKGWFWKYDEIYASNVTCLSVMGFAKTLKPLVLSSWNTSIRSIMLDRAEVILHDEFGSADYWKARRSMRYSAALVKIADDFRRSVLNSTDVNDGTVMDPDWTKVKVRSKTTTGGPYIAVHWRRQDYLMAHGDELPSIEGTAATLSSLAERLNLKTIFLATDASDKGIAF
;
A
#
# COMPACT_ATOMS: atom_id res chain seq x y z
N MET A 1 41.08 46.20 -18.99
CA MET A 1 40.69 44.99 -19.75
C MET A 1 41.12 43.73 -18.98
N PHE A 2 40.65 43.55 -17.73
CA PHE A 2 41.02 42.38 -16.90
C PHE A 2 39.91 41.94 -15.92
N PHE A 3 38.69 42.48 -16.01
CA PHE A 3 37.58 42.13 -15.11
C PHE A 3 36.44 41.36 -15.78
N ALA A 4 36.48 41.13 -17.10
CA ALA A 4 35.41 40.45 -17.83
C ALA A 4 35.63 38.93 -18.00
N LEU A 5 36.86 38.43 -17.80
CA LEU A 5 37.20 37.01 -18.00
C LEU A 5 36.91 36.15 -16.75
N ASP A 6 37.00 36.72 -15.54
CA ASP A 6 36.72 35.98 -14.30
C ASP A 6 35.22 35.72 -14.08
N PHE A 7 34.35 36.62 -14.56
CA PHE A 7 32.90 36.43 -14.48
C PHE A 7 32.40 35.30 -15.41
N LEU A 8 33.00 35.17 -16.60
CA LEU A 8 32.66 34.11 -17.55
C LEU A 8 33.12 32.73 -17.05
N PHE A 9 34.27 32.64 -16.38
CA PHE A 9 34.76 31.38 -15.79
C PHE A 9 33.89 30.90 -14.61
N TYR A 10 33.40 31.83 -13.78
CA TYR A 10 32.50 31.51 -12.66
C TYR A 10 31.13 31.00 -13.14
N PHE A 11 30.57 31.62 -14.18
CA PHE A 11 29.31 31.16 -14.79
C PHE A 11 29.47 29.80 -15.49
N TYR A 12 30.59 29.57 -16.19
CA TYR A 12 30.86 28.28 -16.84
C TYR A 12 31.10 27.16 -15.80
N SER A 13 31.73 27.48 -14.67
CA SER A 13 31.94 26.54 -13.56
C SER A 13 30.64 26.23 -12.80
N MET A 14 29.74 27.19 -12.60
CA MET A 14 28.42 26.91 -12.01
C MET A 14 27.51 26.13 -12.96
N ALA A 15 27.53 26.45 -14.27
CA ALA A 15 26.76 25.73 -15.27
C ALA A 15 27.25 24.28 -15.43
N THR A 16 28.56 24.04 -15.44
CA THR A 16 29.12 22.67 -15.48
C THR A 16 28.91 21.92 -14.17
N PHE A 17 28.89 22.59 -13.01
CA PHE A 17 28.53 21.98 -11.73
C PHE A 17 27.03 21.64 -11.64
N LEU A 18 26.13 22.50 -12.13
CA LEU A 18 24.69 22.22 -12.23
C LEU A 18 24.39 21.10 -13.23
N ILE A 19 25.09 21.09 -14.38
CA ILE A 19 25.00 20.00 -15.36
C ILE A 19 25.53 18.69 -14.75
N ALA A 20 26.65 18.71 -14.01
CA ALA A 20 27.19 17.53 -13.35
C ALA A 20 26.26 16.98 -12.24
N VAL A 21 25.59 17.86 -11.48
CA VAL A 21 24.61 17.46 -10.45
C VAL A 21 23.34 16.84 -11.08
N HIS A 22 22.90 17.33 -12.25
CA HIS A 22 21.80 16.72 -13.02
C HIS A 22 22.20 15.44 -13.78
N VAL A 23 23.50 15.25 -14.06
CA VAL A 23 24.05 14.07 -14.74
C VAL A 23 24.36 12.92 -13.76
N LEU A 24 24.47 13.18 -12.45
CA LEU A 24 24.88 12.19 -11.45
C LEU A 24 23.75 11.44 -10.73
N PHE A 25 22.49 11.82 -10.94
CA PHE A 25 21.34 11.06 -10.45
C PHE A 25 20.46 10.61 -11.61
N PRO A 26 20.28 9.29 -11.87
CA PRO A 26 19.33 8.84 -12.86
C PRO A 26 17.95 9.38 -12.51
N LEU A 27 17.33 10.13 -13.43
CA LEU A 27 16.05 10.81 -13.25
C LEU A 27 15.04 9.83 -12.64
N CYS A 28 14.73 10.01 -11.36
CA CYS A 28 13.72 9.20 -10.68
C CYS A 28 12.34 9.53 -11.26
N ARG A 29 11.49 8.50 -11.29
CA ARG A 29 10.06 8.62 -11.61
C ARG A 29 9.22 8.08 -10.48
N TYR A 30 8.00 8.56 -10.39
CA TYR A 30 7.11 8.28 -9.29
C TYR A 30 5.89 7.52 -9.79
N LEU A 31 5.58 6.42 -9.11
CA LEU A 31 4.32 5.72 -9.26
C LEU A 31 3.47 6.00 -8.02
N LEU A 32 2.27 6.53 -8.22
CA LEU A 32 1.25 6.73 -7.21
C LEU A 32 0.09 5.77 -7.51
N TYR A 33 -0.75 5.50 -6.53
CA TYR A 33 -1.96 4.72 -6.77
C TYR A 33 -3.05 5.03 -5.76
N GLU A 34 -4.30 4.81 -6.16
CA GLU A 34 -5.45 4.83 -5.27
C GLU A 34 -6.34 3.61 -5.54
N VAL A 35 -7.16 3.28 -4.55
CA VAL A 35 -8.07 2.15 -4.53
C VAL A 35 -9.50 2.68 -4.37
N ASN A 36 -10.47 1.96 -4.94
CA ASN A 36 -11.89 2.23 -4.73
C ASN A 36 -12.23 2.62 -3.27
N MET A 37 -12.98 3.70 -3.09
CA MET A 37 -13.27 4.29 -1.77
C MET A 37 -13.97 3.31 -0.82
N GLY A 38 -14.76 2.38 -1.37
CA GLY A 38 -15.43 1.34 -0.58
C GLY A 38 -14.48 0.30 0.03
N GLU A 39 -13.23 0.23 -0.43
CA GLU A 39 -12.30 -0.82 0.01
C GLU A 39 -11.68 -0.53 1.37
N GLY A 40 -11.69 -1.54 2.22
CA GLY A 40 -11.15 -1.47 3.58
C GLY A 40 -9.63 -1.51 3.66
N PHE A 41 -9.12 -1.25 4.86
CA PHE A 41 -7.69 -1.17 5.18
C PHE A 41 -6.91 -2.41 4.73
N ASN A 42 -7.43 -3.62 5.00
CA ASN A 42 -6.72 -4.86 4.71
C ASN A 42 -6.67 -5.20 3.22
N LEU A 43 -7.69 -4.84 2.41
CA LEU A 43 -7.59 -4.99 0.96
C LEU A 43 -6.61 -3.98 0.37
N ARG A 44 -6.61 -2.73 0.85
CA ARG A 44 -5.64 -1.70 0.42
C ARG A 44 -4.18 -2.13 0.65
N ARG A 45 -3.92 -2.85 1.75
CA ARG A 45 -2.62 -3.50 2.01
C ARG A 45 -2.29 -4.59 1.01
N ASP A 46 -3.28 -5.34 0.54
CA ASP A 46 -3.08 -6.34 -0.51
C ASP A 46 -2.75 -5.66 -1.85
N VAL A 47 -3.48 -4.60 -2.20
CA VAL A 47 -3.22 -3.78 -3.41
C VAL A 47 -1.82 -3.13 -3.38
N TYR A 48 -1.36 -2.67 -2.22
CA TYR A 48 0.04 -2.23 -2.05
C TYR A 48 1.03 -3.25 -2.60
N MET A 49 0.86 -4.54 -2.27
CA MET A 49 1.79 -5.59 -2.72
C MET A 49 1.74 -5.78 -4.24
N ARG A 50 0.56 -5.61 -4.87
CA ARG A 50 0.40 -5.68 -6.33
C ARG A 50 1.16 -4.54 -7.01
N VAL A 51 0.95 -3.31 -6.54
CA VAL A 51 1.64 -2.12 -7.07
C VAL A 51 3.14 -2.17 -6.77
N ALA A 52 3.53 -2.66 -5.60
CA ALA A 52 4.92 -2.85 -5.24
C ALA A 52 5.63 -3.89 -6.12
N SER A 53 4.93 -4.97 -6.52
CA SER A 53 5.43 -5.94 -7.51
C SER A 53 5.70 -5.27 -8.86
N LEU A 54 4.79 -4.41 -9.34
CA LEU A 54 5.00 -3.64 -10.56
C LEU A 54 6.25 -2.75 -10.44
N VAL A 55 6.41 -2.00 -9.34
CA VAL A 55 7.59 -1.16 -9.11
C VAL A 55 8.87 -1.99 -9.07
N ARG A 56 8.87 -3.15 -8.39
CA ARG A 56 10.00 -4.09 -8.43
C ARG A 56 10.39 -4.44 -9.86
N GLN A 57 9.43 -4.86 -10.69
CA GLN A 57 9.69 -5.25 -12.07
C GLN A 57 10.20 -4.11 -12.96
N LEU A 58 9.71 -2.88 -12.74
CA LEU A 58 10.22 -1.68 -13.42
C LEU A 58 11.70 -1.47 -13.07
N ARG A 59 12.05 -1.59 -11.79
CA ARG A 59 13.43 -1.42 -11.29
C ARG A 59 14.37 -2.53 -11.74
N ASP A 60 13.92 -3.78 -11.71
CA ASP A 60 14.70 -4.93 -12.19
C ASP A 60 15.00 -4.81 -13.70
N SER A 61 14.22 -4.01 -14.43
CA SER A 61 14.46 -3.68 -15.84
C SER A 61 15.32 -2.42 -16.05
N GLY A 62 15.91 -1.88 -14.97
CA GLY A 62 16.80 -0.71 -15.02
C GLY A 62 16.10 0.65 -14.93
N HIS A 63 14.80 0.70 -14.66
CA HIS A 63 14.05 1.96 -14.57
C HIS A 63 13.89 2.43 -13.13
N ASN A 64 14.41 3.61 -12.81
CA ASN A 64 14.44 4.16 -11.45
C ASN A 64 13.07 4.69 -10.99
N TYR A 65 12.12 3.79 -10.73
CA TYR A 65 10.82 4.12 -10.15
C TYR A 65 10.83 4.07 -8.62
N ILE A 66 10.13 5.01 -7.99
CA ILE A 66 9.86 5.10 -6.55
C ILE A 66 8.34 5.00 -6.37
N LEU A 67 7.88 4.20 -5.41
CA LEU A 67 6.47 4.12 -5.05
C LEU A 67 6.13 5.23 -4.04
N VAL A 68 5.21 6.11 -4.39
CA VAL A 68 4.65 7.08 -3.45
C VAL A 68 3.50 6.40 -2.71
N LEU A 69 3.57 6.40 -1.38
CA LEU A 69 2.57 5.77 -0.53
C LEU A 69 1.32 6.65 -0.47
N PRO A 70 0.12 6.10 -0.74
CA PRO A 70 -1.11 6.85 -0.58
C PRO A 70 -1.37 7.09 0.92
N PRO A 71 -1.66 8.33 1.34
CA PRO A 71 -2.05 8.63 2.70
C PRO A 71 -3.25 7.78 3.15
N TRP A 72 -3.22 7.35 4.41
CA TRP A 72 -4.38 6.70 5.00
C TRP A 72 -5.48 7.73 5.29
N GLY A 73 -6.57 7.65 4.54
CA GLY A 73 -7.73 8.54 4.68
C GLY A 73 -8.90 7.92 5.44
N SER A 74 -10.06 8.59 5.36
CA SER A 74 -11.35 8.13 5.87
C SER A 74 -11.78 6.82 5.21
N LEU A 75 -11.42 5.68 5.81
CA LEU A 75 -11.89 4.37 5.37
C LEU A 75 -13.27 4.06 5.96
N TYR A 76 -14.07 3.24 5.27
CA TYR A 76 -15.47 2.97 5.61
C TYR A 76 -15.72 2.53 7.07
N HIS A 77 -14.78 1.81 7.70
CA HIS A 77 -14.88 1.38 9.10
C HIS A 77 -14.19 2.30 10.12
N TRP A 78 -13.57 3.38 9.67
CA TRP A 78 -12.83 4.29 10.55
C TRP A 78 -13.79 5.26 11.22
N ARG A 79 -13.89 5.17 12.55
CA ARG A 79 -14.73 6.07 13.36
C ARG A 79 -14.06 7.42 13.60
N THR A 80 -12.75 7.53 13.36
CA THR A 80 -11.96 8.76 13.50
C THR A 80 -11.26 9.11 12.18
N LEU A 81 -11.15 10.42 11.91
CA LEU A 81 -10.64 10.97 10.65
C LEU A 81 -9.11 11.05 10.57
N GLU A 82 -8.40 10.87 11.69
CA GLU A 82 -6.97 11.17 11.81
C GLU A 82 -6.22 9.98 12.43
N LEU A 83 -5.67 9.10 11.61
CA LEU A 83 -4.79 8.02 12.10
C LEU A 83 -3.35 8.10 11.57
N GLY A 84 -3.02 9.13 10.78
CA GLY A 84 -1.65 9.53 10.41
C GLY A 84 -0.74 8.42 9.84
N ASP A 85 0.56 8.72 9.79
CA ASP A 85 1.65 7.87 9.25
C ASP A 85 2.07 6.73 10.20
N LEU A 86 1.13 6.21 11.00
CA LEU A 86 1.45 5.42 12.19
C LEU A 86 1.53 3.90 11.96
N TRP A 87 1.24 3.42 10.76
CA TRP A 87 0.91 2.01 10.58
C TRP A 87 2.11 1.10 10.30
N PHE A 88 3.04 1.53 9.46
CA PHE A 88 4.11 0.68 8.93
C PHE A 88 5.49 1.32 9.08
N ASP A 89 6.49 0.47 9.24
CA ASP A 89 7.90 0.88 9.25
C ASP A 89 8.40 1.09 7.81
N LEU A 90 8.62 2.36 7.44
CA LEU A 90 9.08 2.76 6.11
C LEU A 90 10.42 2.14 5.73
N GLN A 91 11.33 1.94 6.69
CA GLN A 91 12.62 1.31 6.42
C GLN A 91 12.45 -0.15 5.99
N SER A 92 11.52 -0.88 6.62
CA SER A 92 11.17 -2.25 6.25
C SER A 92 10.56 -2.31 4.84
N LEU A 93 9.63 -1.41 4.51
CA LEU A 93 9.06 -1.31 3.15
C LEU A 93 10.17 -1.04 2.12
N SER A 94 11.06 -0.09 2.43
CA SER A 94 12.18 0.35 1.57
C SER A 94 13.17 -0.76 1.21
N ARG A 95 13.28 -1.81 2.04
CA ARG A 95 14.12 -2.99 1.73
C ARG A 95 13.55 -3.84 0.60
N PHE A 96 12.25 -3.75 0.32
CA PHE A 96 11.65 -4.41 -0.84
C PHE A 96 11.78 -3.51 -2.07
N ILE A 97 11.23 -2.30 -2.04
CA ILE A 97 11.32 -1.31 -3.11
C ILE A 97 11.47 0.08 -2.51
N PRO A 98 12.04 1.08 -3.20
CA PRO A 98 12.04 2.45 -2.71
C PRO A 98 10.61 2.95 -2.57
N VAL A 99 10.27 3.40 -1.37
CA VAL A 99 8.98 4.01 -1.04
C VAL A 99 9.21 5.43 -0.54
N LEU A 100 8.23 6.29 -0.73
CA LEU A 100 8.25 7.69 -0.33
C LEU A 100 6.86 8.10 0.16
N GLU A 101 6.75 8.86 1.24
CA GLU A 101 5.45 9.39 1.65
C GLU A 101 4.96 10.47 0.67
N LEU A 102 3.65 10.66 0.54
CA LEU A 102 3.09 11.67 -0.38
C LEU A 102 3.63 13.08 -0.10
N GLN A 103 3.76 13.45 1.18
CA GLN A 103 4.31 14.75 1.57
C GLN A 103 5.77 14.92 1.15
N ASP A 104 6.57 13.86 1.26
CA ASP A 104 7.97 13.86 0.82
C ASP A 104 8.05 13.99 -0.70
N TYR A 105 7.20 13.27 -1.43
CA TYR A 105 7.05 13.41 -2.87
C TYR A 105 6.75 14.85 -3.27
N LEU A 106 5.73 15.48 -2.66
CA LEU A 106 5.34 16.86 -2.98
C LEU A 106 6.49 17.85 -2.74
N ARG A 107 7.29 17.64 -1.68
CA ARG A 107 8.50 18.43 -1.41
C ARG A 107 9.62 18.18 -2.42
N GLU A 108 9.81 16.93 -2.86
CA GLU A 108 10.86 16.58 -3.83
C GLU A 108 10.58 17.06 -5.24
N VAL A 109 9.31 17.01 -5.68
CA VAL A 109 8.94 17.50 -7.01
C VAL A 109 8.75 19.00 -7.07
N ASP A 110 8.53 19.66 -5.92
CA ASP A 110 8.26 21.11 -5.78
C ASP A 110 7.07 21.58 -6.65
N ARG A 111 6.09 20.70 -6.83
CA ARG A 111 4.85 20.97 -7.57
C ARG A 111 3.74 19.98 -7.18
N PRO A 112 2.49 20.43 -6.97
CA PRO A 112 1.39 19.55 -6.62
C PRO A 112 0.74 18.91 -7.87
N VAL A 113 1.56 18.42 -8.81
CA VAL A 113 1.07 17.84 -10.07
C VAL A 113 1.39 16.36 -10.21
N ILE A 114 0.40 15.62 -10.70
CA ILE A 114 0.53 14.27 -11.22
C ILE A 114 0.49 14.37 -12.74
N ASP A 115 1.59 14.03 -13.43
CA ASP A 115 1.68 14.30 -14.87
C ASP A 115 0.66 13.45 -15.67
N GLN A 116 0.44 12.19 -15.27
CA GLN A 116 -0.52 11.29 -15.92
C GLN A 116 -1.29 10.45 -14.89
N LEU A 117 -2.62 10.47 -14.96
CA LEU A 117 -3.50 9.58 -14.23
C LEU A 117 -4.11 8.54 -15.16
N TYR A 118 -4.01 7.27 -14.81
CA TYR A 118 -4.74 6.18 -15.44
C TYR A 118 -5.85 5.70 -14.50
N HIS A 119 -7.11 5.87 -14.90
CA HIS A 119 -8.25 5.34 -14.18
C HIS A 119 -8.59 3.95 -14.72
N LEU A 120 -8.42 2.93 -13.88
CA LEU A 120 -8.59 1.54 -14.28
C LEU A 120 -10.05 1.09 -14.07
N GLN A 121 -10.53 0.21 -14.93
CA GLN A 121 -11.79 -0.50 -14.75
C GLN A 121 -11.70 -1.92 -15.30
N HIS A 122 -12.64 -2.77 -14.92
CA HIS A 122 -12.80 -4.07 -15.57
C HIS A 122 -13.39 -3.91 -16.98
N PHE A 123 -13.10 -4.87 -17.86
CA PHE A 123 -13.84 -5.02 -19.10
C PHE A 123 -15.31 -5.32 -18.78
N ALA A 124 -16.24 -4.59 -19.41
CA ALA A 124 -17.68 -4.77 -19.20
C ALA A 124 -18.17 -6.11 -19.80
N ASP A 125 -17.75 -6.40 -21.04
CA ASP A 125 -18.15 -7.58 -21.79
C ASP A 125 -16.90 -8.39 -22.14
N TRP A 126 -16.76 -9.58 -21.57
CA TRP A 126 -15.71 -10.52 -21.92
C TRP A 126 -16.16 -11.97 -21.75
N ASP A 127 -15.86 -12.79 -22.75
CA ASP A 127 -16.24 -14.22 -22.75
C ASP A 127 -15.09 -15.13 -22.27
N LYS A 128 -13.85 -14.68 -22.41
CA LYS A 128 -12.64 -15.42 -22.04
C LYS A 128 -11.66 -14.52 -21.32
N TRP A 129 -10.99 -15.08 -20.32
CA TRP A 129 -9.95 -14.38 -19.60
C TRP A 129 -8.69 -14.27 -20.48
N GLU A 130 -8.23 -13.05 -20.72
CA GLU A 130 -7.06 -12.72 -21.52
C GLU A 130 -6.29 -11.57 -20.85
N GLU A 131 -4.98 -11.71 -20.68
CA GLU A 131 -4.13 -10.67 -20.08
C GLU A 131 -3.96 -9.50 -21.06
N LYS A 132 -4.68 -8.39 -20.87
CA LYS A 132 -4.65 -7.20 -21.72
C LYS A 132 -5.15 -5.93 -21.03
N TYR A 133 -4.89 -4.79 -21.69
CA TYR A 133 -5.53 -3.51 -21.39
C TYR A 133 -5.89 -2.77 -22.68
N ASP A 134 -7.01 -2.04 -22.66
CA ASP A 134 -7.46 -1.22 -23.78
C ASP A 134 -7.74 0.22 -23.32
N PHE A 135 -7.30 1.19 -24.12
CA PHE A 135 -7.66 2.60 -23.95
C PHE A 135 -9.13 2.79 -24.32
N ILE A 136 -9.87 3.46 -23.44
CA ILE A 136 -11.30 3.69 -23.63
C ILE A 136 -11.65 5.15 -23.42
N GLN A 137 -12.81 5.54 -23.96
CA GLN A 137 -13.44 6.77 -23.52
C GLN A 137 -13.77 6.65 -22.03
N CYS A 138 -13.35 7.62 -21.24
CA CYS A 138 -13.65 7.62 -19.82
C CYS A 138 -15.17 7.63 -19.58
N PRO A 139 -15.70 6.68 -18.77
CA PRO A 139 -17.07 6.78 -18.29
C PRO A 139 -17.19 7.96 -17.31
N LYS A 140 -18.33 8.06 -16.61
CA LYS A 140 -18.47 9.00 -15.50
C LYS A 140 -17.53 8.60 -14.35
N ILE A 141 -16.38 9.26 -14.28
CA ILE A 141 -15.33 9.07 -13.27
C ILE A 141 -15.33 10.24 -12.26
N PRO A 142 -14.75 10.07 -11.07
CA PRO A 142 -14.70 11.12 -10.03
C PRO A 142 -13.62 12.18 -10.28
N TYR A 143 -13.29 12.47 -11.54
CA TYR A 143 -12.33 13.50 -11.95
C TYR A 143 -12.97 14.43 -12.97
N PHE A 144 -12.69 15.72 -12.85
CA PHE A 144 -13.19 16.73 -13.77
C PHE A 144 -12.09 17.73 -14.12
N GLN A 145 -12.13 18.22 -15.35
CA GLN A 145 -11.18 19.22 -15.82
C GLN A 145 -11.66 20.62 -15.41
N ALA A 146 -10.98 21.24 -14.45
CA ALA A 146 -11.32 22.59 -14.01
C ALA A 146 -10.85 23.65 -15.03
N THR A 147 -9.65 23.47 -15.58
CA THR A 147 -9.10 24.22 -16.72
C THR A 147 -8.30 23.25 -17.61
N PRO A 148 -8.00 23.60 -18.87
CA PRO A 148 -7.19 22.74 -19.73
C PRO A 148 -5.89 22.30 -19.04
N GLY A 149 -5.65 20.99 -18.97
CA GLY A 149 -4.47 20.43 -18.29
C GLY A 149 -4.52 20.46 -16.76
N HIS A 150 -5.68 20.74 -16.14
CA HIS A 150 -5.85 20.83 -14.69
C HIS A 150 -7.06 20.01 -14.23
N TRP A 151 -6.83 18.72 -13.98
CA TRP A 151 -7.85 17.79 -13.53
C TRP A 151 -7.91 17.74 -12.00
N LYS A 152 -9.09 18.01 -11.45
CA LYS A 152 -9.40 17.93 -10.03
C LYS A 152 -10.16 16.65 -9.71
N GLY A 153 -10.06 16.21 -8.47
CA GLY A 153 -10.63 14.97 -7.97
C GLY A 153 -10.35 14.81 -6.48
N TRP A 154 -10.46 13.59 -5.97
CA TRP A 154 -10.30 13.32 -4.54
C TRP A 154 -8.89 13.61 -4.00
N PHE A 155 -7.84 13.11 -4.68
CA PHE A 155 -6.42 13.26 -4.33
C PHE A 155 -6.13 13.25 -2.81
N TRP A 156 -6.68 12.28 -2.08
CA TRP A 156 -6.53 12.12 -0.63
C TRP A 156 -6.90 13.35 0.22
N LYS A 157 -7.82 14.20 -0.28
CA LYS A 157 -8.22 15.51 0.28
C LYS A 157 -7.17 16.62 0.22
N TYR A 158 -6.14 16.48 -0.62
CA TYR A 158 -5.21 17.57 -0.89
C TYR A 158 -5.74 18.44 -2.03
N ASP A 159 -6.35 19.57 -1.67
CA ASP A 159 -7.01 20.49 -2.60
C ASP A 159 -6.04 21.08 -3.63
N GLU A 160 -4.76 21.19 -3.29
CA GLU A 160 -3.70 21.69 -4.16
C GLU A 160 -3.35 20.71 -5.28
N ILE A 161 -3.49 19.39 -5.04
CA ILE A 161 -3.08 18.36 -6.00
C ILE A 161 -4.01 18.36 -7.22
N TYR A 162 -3.43 18.14 -8.39
CA TYR A 162 -4.17 17.94 -9.64
C TYR A 162 -3.41 17.00 -10.58
N ALA A 163 -4.13 16.45 -11.56
CA ALA A 163 -3.50 15.70 -12.65
C ALA A 163 -3.44 16.55 -13.93
N SER A 164 -2.33 16.49 -14.67
CA SER A 164 -2.22 17.16 -15.96
C SER A 164 -3.02 16.46 -17.06
N ASN A 165 -3.04 15.14 -17.03
CA ASN A 165 -3.80 14.34 -17.97
C ASN A 165 -4.50 13.17 -17.25
N VAL A 166 -5.70 12.83 -17.73
CA VAL A 166 -6.49 11.69 -17.25
C VAL A 166 -6.84 10.81 -18.43
N THR A 167 -6.62 9.51 -18.28
CA THR A 167 -6.92 8.50 -19.31
C THR A 167 -7.54 7.28 -18.65
N CYS A 168 -8.53 6.66 -19.30
CA CYS A 168 -9.19 5.49 -18.76
C CYS A 168 -8.79 4.23 -19.51
N LEU A 169 -8.67 3.14 -18.75
CA LEU A 169 -8.25 1.83 -19.25
C LEU A 169 -9.22 0.76 -18.76
N SER A 170 -9.70 -0.07 -19.68
CA SER A 170 -10.21 -1.39 -19.30
C SER A 170 -9.01 -2.32 -19.14
N VAL A 171 -8.92 -3.03 -18.01
CA VAL A 171 -7.82 -3.94 -17.69
C VAL A 171 -8.37 -5.29 -17.29
N MET A 172 -7.75 -6.33 -17.83
CA MET A 172 -7.90 -7.70 -17.41
C MET A 172 -6.51 -8.29 -17.30
N GLY A 173 -5.99 -8.43 -16.09
CA GLY A 173 -4.62 -8.91 -15.94
C GLY A 173 -4.02 -8.66 -14.56
N PHE A 174 -2.72 -8.92 -14.49
CA PHE A 174 -1.89 -8.78 -13.31
C PHE A 174 -1.18 -7.42 -13.28
N ALA A 175 -0.48 -7.11 -12.18
CA ALA A 175 0.32 -5.89 -12.06
C ALA A 175 1.32 -5.72 -13.22
N LYS A 176 1.98 -6.79 -13.66
CA LYS A 176 2.93 -6.82 -14.79
C LYS A 176 2.30 -6.41 -16.12
N THR A 177 0.99 -6.60 -16.29
CA THR A 177 0.23 -6.20 -17.50
C THR A 177 0.38 -4.71 -17.77
N LEU A 178 0.52 -3.89 -16.72
CA LEU A 178 0.68 -2.44 -16.82
C LEU A 178 2.14 -1.99 -16.98
N LYS A 179 3.12 -2.89 -16.93
CA LYS A 179 4.54 -2.54 -17.09
C LYS A 179 4.83 -1.85 -18.44
N PRO A 180 4.36 -2.36 -19.61
CA PRO A 180 4.59 -1.68 -20.89
C PRO A 180 3.96 -0.28 -20.93
N LEU A 181 2.76 -0.12 -20.37
CA LEU A 181 2.08 1.17 -20.25
C LEU A 181 2.94 2.17 -19.47
N VAL A 182 3.39 1.80 -18.27
CA VAL A 182 4.20 2.69 -17.41
C VAL A 182 5.54 3.03 -18.09
N LEU A 183 6.18 2.06 -18.74
CA LEU A 183 7.45 2.27 -19.44
C LEU A 183 7.33 3.05 -20.74
N SER A 184 6.16 3.11 -21.37
CA SER A 184 5.94 3.94 -22.57
C SER A 184 6.26 5.42 -22.32
N SER A 185 6.15 5.86 -21.06
CA SER A 185 6.48 7.21 -20.65
C SER A 185 7.98 7.44 -20.41
N TRP A 186 8.82 6.40 -20.27
CA TRP A 186 10.19 6.50 -19.69
C TRP A 186 11.12 7.49 -20.39
N ASN A 187 10.93 7.74 -21.69
CA ASN A 187 11.72 8.68 -22.47
C ASN A 187 10.97 10.00 -22.77
N THR A 188 9.91 10.30 -22.02
CA THR A 188 9.12 11.54 -22.13
C THR A 188 9.33 12.45 -20.91
N SER A 189 8.71 13.63 -20.91
CA SER A 189 8.73 14.57 -19.77
C SER A 189 7.86 14.15 -18.58
N ILE A 190 7.07 13.08 -18.70
CA ILE A 190 6.24 12.55 -17.60
C ILE A 190 7.15 12.06 -16.48
N ARG A 191 6.99 12.58 -15.26
CA ARG A 191 7.75 12.17 -14.07
C ARG A 191 6.90 11.41 -13.06
N SER A 192 5.59 11.67 -13.01
CA SER A 192 4.66 11.00 -12.09
C SER A 192 3.47 10.37 -12.81
N ILE A 193 3.20 9.10 -12.50
CA ILE A 193 2.04 8.34 -12.98
C ILE A 193 1.21 7.92 -11.77
N MET A 194 -0.10 8.16 -11.80
CA MET A 194 -1.05 7.65 -10.82
C MET A 194 -1.93 6.56 -11.42
N LEU A 195 -2.01 5.41 -10.75
CA LEU A 195 -2.95 4.33 -11.07
C LEU A 195 -4.14 4.41 -10.11
N ASP A 196 -5.25 4.98 -10.56
CA ASP A 196 -6.49 4.94 -9.78
C ASP A 196 -7.25 3.64 -10.04
N ARG A 197 -8.04 3.18 -9.06
CA ARG A 197 -8.73 1.88 -9.08
C ARG A 197 -7.75 0.71 -9.18
N ALA A 198 -6.64 0.80 -8.47
CA ALA A 198 -5.57 -0.21 -8.50
C ALA A 198 -6.01 -1.58 -7.97
N GLU A 199 -7.19 -1.72 -7.35
CA GLU A 199 -7.75 -3.04 -7.04
C GLU A 199 -8.08 -3.88 -8.28
N VAL A 200 -8.23 -3.24 -9.44
CA VAL A 200 -8.55 -3.90 -10.72
C VAL A 200 -7.44 -4.87 -11.17
N ILE A 201 -6.18 -4.56 -10.87
CA ILE A 201 -5.04 -5.42 -11.21
C ILE A 201 -4.89 -6.56 -10.21
N LEU A 202 -4.53 -7.75 -10.69
CA LEU A 202 -4.29 -8.94 -9.88
C LEU A 202 -2.80 -9.08 -9.47
N HIS A 203 -2.51 -9.97 -8.51
CA HIS A 203 -1.14 -10.39 -8.19
C HIS A 203 -0.52 -11.18 -9.34
N ASP A 204 0.71 -10.86 -9.75
CA ASP A 204 1.40 -11.58 -10.83
C ASP A 204 1.50 -13.09 -10.58
N GLU A 205 1.97 -13.46 -9.38
CA GLU A 205 2.06 -14.84 -8.93
C GLU A 205 1.72 -14.90 -7.43
N PHE A 206 0.47 -15.21 -7.12
CA PHE A 206 -0.01 -15.28 -5.73
C PHE A 206 0.74 -16.38 -4.96
N GLY A 207 1.32 -16.04 -3.81
CA GLY A 207 2.08 -16.98 -2.97
C GLY A 207 3.52 -17.26 -3.42
N SER A 208 4.00 -16.59 -4.48
CA SER A 208 5.41 -16.66 -4.91
C SER A 208 6.38 -16.08 -3.89
N ALA A 209 7.69 -16.25 -4.14
CA ALA A 209 8.73 -15.66 -3.30
C ALA A 209 8.62 -14.13 -3.21
N ASP A 210 8.32 -13.45 -4.32
CA ASP A 210 8.22 -11.99 -4.34
C ASP A 210 6.92 -11.50 -3.70
N TYR A 211 5.81 -12.23 -3.85
CA TYR A 211 4.59 -12.00 -3.06
C TYR A 211 4.91 -12.02 -1.56
N TRP A 212 5.60 -13.06 -1.08
CA TRP A 212 5.96 -13.17 0.33
C TRP A 212 7.00 -12.14 0.78
N LYS A 213 7.92 -11.71 -0.07
CA LYS A 213 8.85 -10.60 0.23
C LYS A 213 8.10 -9.29 0.39
N ALA A 214 7.19 -8.95 -0.54
CA ALA A 214 6.33 -7.79 -0.44
C ALA A 214 5.53 -7.83 0.89
N ARG A 215 4.88 -8.96 1.17
CA ARG A 215 4.12 -9.16 2.41
C ARG A 215 4.97 -9.03 3.68
N ARG A 216 6.19 -9.58 3.70
CA ARG A 216 7.12 -9.51 4.84
C ARG A 216 7.68 -8.11 5.07
N SER A 217 7.80 -7.31 4.02
CA SER A 217 8.27 -5.92 4.11
C SER A 217 7.32 -5.01 4.89
N MET A 218 6.03 -5.36 4.92
CA MET A 218 4.99 -4.63 5.66
C MET A 218 5.05 -4.91 7.17
N ARG A 219 6.12 -4.47 7.82
CA ARG A 219 6.30 -4.51 9.28
C ARG A 219 5.49 -3.36 9.89
N TYR A 220 4.72 -3.64 10.94
CA TYR A 220 4.01 -2.59 11.67
C TYR A 220 5.00 -1.63 12.34
N SER A 221 4.58 -0.38 12.58
CA SER A 221 5.41 0.60 13.26
C SER A 221 5.83 0.13 14.65
N ALA A 222 7.02 0.56 15.10
CA ALA A 222 7.54 0.20 16.41
C ALA A 222 6.60 0.64 17.56
N ALA A 223 5.88 1.75 17.41
CA ALA A 223 4.91 2.23 18.38
C ALA A 223 3.73 1.25 18.54
N LEU A 224 3.15 0.79 17.43
CA LEU A 224 2.05 -0.20 17.46
C LEU A 224 2.51 -1.54 18.02
N VAL A 225 3.71 -2.00 17.63
CA VAL A 225 4.30 -3.23 18.17
C VAL A 225 4.49 -3.12 19.68
N LYS A 226 5.01 -1.99 20.17
CA LYS A 226 5.17 -1.75 21.61
C LYS A 226 3.86 -1.82 22.37
N ILE A 227 2.80 -1.17 21.87
CA ILE A 227 1.47 -1.21 22.50
C ILE A 227 0.94 -2.66 22.57
N ALA A 228 1.09 -3.41 21.48
CA ALA A 228 0.67 -4.80 21.43
C ALA A 228 1.47 -5.69 22.39
N ASP A 229 2.78 -5.49 22.50
CA ASP A 229 3.65 -6.25 23.40
C ASP A 229 3.39 -5.92 24.88
N ASP A 230 3.10 -4.66 25.20
CA ASP A 230 2.69 -4.25 26.54
C ASP A 230 1.37 -4.94 26.94
N PHE A 231 0.37 -4.96 26.05
CA PHE A 231 -0.90 -5.66 26.27
C PHE A 231 -0.70 -7.18 26.44
N ARG A 232 0.10 -7.81 25.56
CA ARG A 232 0.44 -9.24 25.65
C ARG A 232 1.06 -9.58 27.00
N ARG A 233 1.99 -8.75 27.48
CA ARG A 233 2.67 -8.94 28.75
C ARG A 233 1.71 -8.79 29.94
N SER A 234 0.92 -7.71 29.96
CA SER A 234 0.10 -7.38 31.12
C SER A 234 -1.21 -8.16 31.21
N VAL A 235 -1.78 -8.58 30.07
CA VAL A 235 -3.12 -9.21 30.01
C VAL A 235 -3.05 -10.69 29.63
N LEU A 236 -2.14 -11.06 28.73
CA LEU A 236 -2.14 -12.39 28.11
C LEU A 236 -1.02 -13.32 28.61
N ASN A 237 -0.19 -12.86 29.56
CA ASN A 237 0.99 -13.57 30.04
C ASN A 237 1.90 -14.06 28.88
N SER A 238 2.11 -13.19 27.90
CA SER A 238 2.75 -13.50 26.62
C SER A 238 3.92 -12.56 26.36
N THR A 239 5.06 -13.11 25.96
CA THR A 239 6.25 -12.34 25.54
C THR A 239 7.00 -13.10 24.46
N ASP A 240 7.68 -12.41 23.53
CA ASP A 240 8.35 -13.08 22.42
C ASP A 240 9.37 -14.15 22.83
N VAL A 241 10.04 -13.95 23.96
CA VAL A 241 11.02 -14.91 24.50
C VAL A 241 10.33 -16.18 24.99
N ASN A 242 9.29 -16.05 25.81
CA ASN A 242 8.56 -17.21 26.35
C ASN A 242 7.76 -17.94 25.27
N ASP A 243 7.26 -17.19 24.27
CA ASP A 243 6.38 -17.70 23.22
C ASP A 243 7.18 -18.31 22.05
N GLY A 244 8.52 -18.15 22.04
CA GLY A 244 9.37 -18.55 20.92
C GLY A 244 9.07 -17.78 19.63
N THR A 245 8.65 -16.52 19.73
CA THR A 245 8.24 -15.66 18.61
C THR A 245 9.17 -14.49 18.34
N VAL A 246 10.35 -14.43 18.97
CA VAL A 246 11.41 -13.44 18.66
C VAL A 246 11.68 -13.44 17.15
N MET A 247 11.66 -12.25 16.56
CA MET A 247 11.86 -12.06 15.13
C MET A 247 12.99 -11.05 14.88
N ASP A 248 13.80 -11.29 13.85
CA ASP A 248 14.81 -10.34 13.42
C ASP A 248 14.15 -9.02 13.00
N PRO A 249 14.67 -7.86 13.45
CA PRO A 249 14.15 -6.56 13.02
C PRO A 249 14.30 -6.35 11.51
N ASP A 250 15.34 -6.90 10.89
CA ASP A 250 15.49 -6.94 9.44
C ASP A 250 14.68 -8.11 8.89
N TRP A 251 13.51 -7.80 8.34
CA TRP A 251 12.61 -8.81 7.81
C TRP A 251 13.28 -9.71 6.77
N THR A 252 14.31 -9.26 6.06
CA THR A 252 15.02 -10.05 5.03
C THR A 252 15.81 -11.22 5.63
N LYS A 253 16.24 -11.09 6.89
CA LYS A 253 17.00 -12.11 7.63
C LYS A 253 16.12 -13.11 8.36
N VAL A 254 14.81 -12.84 8.45
CA VAL A 254 13.84 -13.76 9.06
C VAL A 254 13.85 -15.09 8.32
N LYS A 255 14.14 -16.16 9.06
CA LYS A 255 14.11 -17.54 8.57
C LYS A 255 12.77 -18.18 8.86
N VAL A 256 12.52 -19.33 8.23
CA VAL A 256 11.35 -20.17 8.54
C VAL A 256 11.32 -20.44 10.04
N ARG A 257 10.14 -20.27 10.66
CA ARG A 257 9.97 -20.49 12.10
C ARG A 257 10.33 -21.93 12.45
N SER A 258 11.04 -22.08 13.57
CA SER A 258 11.39 -23.38 14.14
C SER A 258 10.13 -24.12 14.63
N LYS A 259 10.18 -25.45 14.66
CA LYS A 259 9.12 -26.28 15.25
C LYS A 259 8.88 -26.03 16.76
N THR A 260 9.76 -25.27 17.41
CA THR A 260 9.71 -24.94 18.84
C THR A 260 8.95 -23.65 19.15
N THR A 261 8.41 -22.93 18.16
CA THR A 261 7.55 -21.77 18.40
C THR A 261 6.21 -22.24 18.95
N THR A 262 5.85 -21.80 20.16
CA THR A 262 4.61 -22.21 20.84
C THR A 262 3.51 -21.15 20.74
N GLY A 263 3.87 -19.87 20.73
CA GLY A 263 2.92 -18.78 20.97
C GLY A 263 2.62 -18.59 22.46
N GLY A 264 1.86 -17.52 22.78
CA GLY A 264 1.43 -17.23 24.14
C GLY A 264 0.27 -18.13 24.61
N PRO A 265 -0.04 -18.18 25.91
CA PRO A 265 -1.01 -19.10 26.50
C PRO A 265 -2.47 -18.61 26.34
N TYR A 266 -2.90 -18.31 25.11
CA TYR A 266 -4.25 -17.81 24.82
C TYR A 266 -4.72 -18.21 23.41
N ILE A 267 -6.03 -18.19 23.19
CA ILE A 267 -6.65 -18.33 21.86
C ILE A 267 -6.87 -16.93 21.29
N ALA A 268 -6.47 -16.68 20.05
CA ALA A 268 -6.76 -15.44 19.34
C ALA A 268 -7.89 -15.67 18.33
N VAL A 269 -8.91 -14.80 18.36
CA VAL A 269 -10.09 -14.90 17.50
C VAL A 269 -10.27 -13.58 16.77
N HIS A 270 -10.42 -13.64 15.45
CA HIS A 270 -10.93 -12.53 14.66
C HIS A 270 -12.40 -12.79 14.35
N TRP A 271 -13.29 -12.02 14.96
CA TRP A 271 -14.73 -12.20 14.84
C TRP A 271 -15.36 -11.00 14.12
N ARG A 272 -15.49 -11.13 12.80
CA ARG A 272 -16.05 -10.10 11.90
C ARG A 272 -17.57 -10.20 11.87
N ARG A 273 -18.26 -9.12 12.24
CA ARG A 273 -19.71 -9.03 12.37
C ARG A 273 -20.25 -7.91 11.48
N GLN A 274 -20.47 -6.70 12.00
CA GLN A 274 -21.12 -5.53 11.36
C GLN A 274 -21.78 -5.78 9.98
N ASP A 275 -21.29 -5.14 8.92
CA ASP A 275 -21.76 -5.26 7.53
C ASP A 275 -21.58 -6.69 6.96
N TYR A 276 -20.62 -7.46 7.44
CA TYR A 276 -20.45 -8.86 7.01
C TYR A 276 -21.65 -9.72 7.44
N LEU A 277 -22.27 -9.44 8.59
CA LEU A 277 -23.51 -10.08 9.03
C LEU A 277 -24.69 -9.76 8.10
N MET A 278 -24.73 -8.54 7.55
CA MET A 278 -25.80 -8.13 6.63
C MET A 278 -25.65 -8.76 5.25
N ALA A 279 -24.41 -8.93 4.78
CA ALA A 279 -24.11 -9.47 3.45
C ALA A 279 -23.96 -11.00 3.42
N HIS A 280 -23.46 -11.61 4.50
CA HIS A 280 -23.03 -13.01 4.59
C HIS A 280 -23.48 -13.67 5.91
N GLY A 281 -24.60 -13.25 6.49
CA GLY A 281 -25.04 -13.70 7.81
C GLY A 281 -25.19 -15.22 7.94
N ASP A 282 -25.61 -15.89 6.87
CA ASP A 282 -25.80 -17.35 6.83
C ASP A 282 -24.48 -18.14 6.83
N GLU A 283 -23.35 -17.49 6.53
CA GLU A 283 -22.01 -18.08 6.56
C GLU A 283 -21.34 -17.90 7.94
N LEU A 284 -21.93 -17.12 8.84
CA LEU A 284 -21.36 -16.79 10.14
C LEU A 284 -21.95 -17.64 11.27
N PRO A 285 -21.14 -18.04 12.26
CA PRO A 285 -21.67 -18.64 13.47
C PRO A 285 -22.52 -17.61 14.25
N SER A 286 -23.56 -18.11 14.95
CA SER A 286 -24.29 -17.32 15.94
C SER A 286 -23.38 -16.95 17.13
N ILE A 287 -23.87 -16.11 18.04
CA ILE A 287 -23.14 -15.76 19.26
C ILE A 287 -22.92 -17.02 20.11
N GLU A 288 -23.97 -17.82 20.29
CA GLU A 288 -23.95 -19.08 21.04
C GLU A 288 -23.07 -20.13 20.35
N GLY A 289 -23.15 -20.22 19.01
CA GLY A 289 -22.29 -21.11 18.23
C GLY A 289 -20.81 -20.74 18.34
N THR A 290 -20.51 -19.43 18.37
CA THR A 290 -19.15 -18.92 18.60
C THR A 290 -18.69 -19.27 20.02
N ALA A 291 -19.51 -19.01 21.05
CA ALA A 291 -19.21 -19.34 22.44
C ALA A 291 -18.93 -20.82 22.66
N ALA A 292 -19.77 -21.70 22.10
CA ALA A 292 -19.63 -23.15 22.19
C ALA A 292 -18.33 -23.62 21.51
N THR A 293 -18.02 -23.09 20.33
CA THR A 293 -16.79 -23.40 19.59
C THR A 293 -15.55 -23.00 20.39
N LEU A 294 -15.55 -21.78 20.94
CA LEU A 294 -14.43 -21.26 21.71
C LEU A 294 -14.23 -22.00 23.04
N SER A 295 -15.32 -22.39 23.70
CA SER A 295 -15.27 -23.18 24.94
C SER A 295 -14.68 -24.57 24.68
N SER A 296 -15.16 -25.27 23.65
CA SER A 296 -14.61 -26.57 23.24
C SER A 296 -13.13 -26.48 22.86
N LEU A 297 -12.74 -25.40 22.16
CA LEU A 297 -11.35 -25.17 21.78
C LEU A 297 -10.45 -24.89 23.00
N ALA A 298 -10.94 -24.09 23.95
CA ALA A 298 -10.26 -23.77 25.20
C ALA A 298 -9.99 -25.03 26.03
N GLU A 299 -10.99 -25.90 26.18
CA GLU A 299 -10.84 -27.19 26.87
C GLU A 299 -9.81 -28.09 26.17
N ARG A 300 -9.94 -28.27 24.85
CA ARG A 300 -9.07 -29.15 24.06
C ARG A 300 -7.61 -28.71 24.07
N LEU A 301 -7.36 -27.40 24.06
CA LEU A 301 -6.02 -26.82 24.09
C LEU A 301 -5.51 -26.56 25.52
N ASN A 302 -6.33 -26.81 26.55
CA ASN A 302 -6.06 -26.47 27.94
C ASN A 302 -5.66 -24.99 28.11
N LEU A 303 -6.38 -24.09 27.44
CA LEU A 303 -6.20 -22.64 27.48
C LEU A 303 -7.39 -21.98 28.17
N LYS A 304 -7.13 -20.95 28.98
CA LYS A 304 -8.16 -20.24 29.76
C LYS A 304 -8.44 -18.82 29.28
N THR A 305 -7.57 -18.29 28.42
CA THR A 305 -7.60 -16.90 27.98
C THR A 305 -7.94 -16.84 26.49
N ILE A 306 -8.86 -15.94 26.14
CA ILE A 306 -9.25 -15.66 24.76
C ILE A 306 -9.02 -14.17 24.49
N PHE A 307 -8.22 -13.89 23.48
CA PHE A 307 -8.09 -12.56 22.89
C PHE A 307 -9.07 -12.46 21.72
N LEU A 308 -10.05 -11.57 21.84
CA LEU A 308 -11.08 -11.34 20.82
C LEU A 308 -10.82 -10.01 20.10
N ALA A 309 -10.47 -10.09 18.82
CA ALA A 309 -10.45 -8.94 17.91
C ALA A 309 -11.77 -8.93 17.12
N THR A 310 -12.63 -7.94 17.38
CA THR A 310 -13.97 -7.88 16.76
C THR A 310 -14.36 -6.44 16.44
N ASP A 311 -15.19 -6.29 15.42
CA ASP A 311 -15.91 -5.07 15.08
C ASP A 311 -17.35 -5.07 15.63
N ALA A 312 -17.78 -6.12 16.35
CA ALA A 312 -19.08 -6.14 17.01
C ALA A 312 -19.24 -4.97 18.00
N SER A 313 -20.48 -4.54 18.22
CA SER A 313 -20.78 -3.58 19.29
C SER A 313 -20.71 -4.25 20.66
N ASP A 314 -20.57 -3.48 21.74
CA ASP A 314 -20.53 -4.02 23.10
C ASP A 314 -21.73 -4.92 23.41
N LYS A 315 -22.92 -4.57 22.90
CA LYS A 315 -24.13 -5.41 23.01
C LYS A 315 -24.03 -6.74 22.26
N GLY A 316 -23.27 -6.78 21.16
CA GLY A 316 -22.98 -8.00 20.41
C GLY A 316 -21.84 -8.83 20.99
N ILE A 317 -21.15 -8.33 22.01
CA ILE A 317 -20.05 -9.00 22.73
C ILE A 317 -20.52 -9.48 24.12
N ALA A 318 -21.52 -8.82 24.72
CA ALA A 318 -22.09 -9.23 26.00
C ALA A 318 -22.75 -10.61 25.87
N PHE A 319 -22.09 -11.61 26.48
CA PHE A 319 -22.55 -13.00 26.60
C PHE A 319 -23.65 -13.16 27.64
#